data_AF-A0A315D784-F1
#
_entry.id   AF-A0A315D784-F1
#
_cell.length_a   1.000
_cell.length_b   1.000
_cell.length_c   1.000
_cell.angle_alpha   90.00
_cell.angle_beta   90.00
_cell.angle_gamma   90.00
#
_symmetry.space_group_name_H-M   'P 1'
#
loop_
_entity.id
_entity.type
_entity.pdbx_description
1 polymer ?
#
loop_
_entity_poly.entity_id
_entity_poly.type
_entity_poly.pdbx_seq_one_letter_code
_entity_poly.pdbx_strand_id
1 'polypeptide(L)' 'MRKEYDFTKARKNPYAAQLKKQITIRLDEDSIGYFKGISEQVGIPYQSLINLYLRDCAAHNRKLDLSWK' A
#
# COMPACT_ATOMS: atom_id res chain seq x y z
N MET A 1 -14.29 26.18 -18.15
CA MET A 1 -13.97 24.79 -18.55
C MET A 1 -14.54 24.56 -19.95
N ARG A 2 -13.82 23.90 -20.87
CA ARG A 2 -14.37 23.64 -22.22
C ARG A 2 -15.51 22.61 -22.13
N LYS A 3 -16.53 22.77 -22.98
CA LYS A 3 -17.69 21.86 -23.06
C LYS A 3 -17.31 20.46 -23.53
N GLU A 4 -16.28 20.35 -24.36
CA GLU A 4 -15.85 19.08 -24.95
C GLU A 4 -14.35 19.07 -25.22
N TYR A 5 -13.76 17.88 -25.06
CA TYR A 5 -12.36 17.61 -25.33
C TYR A 5 -12.28 16.42 -26.28
N ASP A 6 -11.58 16.60 -27.39
CA ASP A 6 -11.29 15.54 -28.36
C ASP A 6 -10.03 14.77 -27.92
N PHE A 7 -10.22 13.48 -27.63
CA PHE A 7 -9.15 12.57 -27.18
C PHE A 7 -8.72 11.57 -28.26
N THR A 8 -9.13 11.74 -29.52
CA THR A 8 -8.79 10.81 -30.63
C THR A 8 -7.29 10.61 -30.83
N LYS A 9 -6.45 11.57 -30.45
CA LYS A 9 -4.97 11.49 -30.50
C LYS A 9 -4.31 11.33 -29.13
N ALA A 10 -5.09 11.09 -28.07
CA ALA A 10 -4.55 10.99 -26.73
C ALA A 10 -3.71 9.72 -26.56
N ARG A 11 -2.53 9.85 -25.94
CA ARG A 11 -1.68 8.72 -25.56
C ARG A 11 -1.94 8.35 -24.10
N LYS A 12 -2.02 7.06 -23.81
CA LYS A 12 -2.19 6.55 -22.45
C LYS A 12 -1.00 7.02 -21.61
N ASN A 13 -1.28 7.57 -20.43
CA ASN A 13 -0.24 8.04 -19.52
C ASN A 13 0.64 6.85 -19.08
N PRO A 14 1.95 6.84 -19.38
CA PRO A 14 2.84 5.73 -19.02
C PRO A 14 2.97 5.56 -17.49
N TYR A 15 2.70 6.61 -16.72
CA TYR A 15 2.72 6.59 -15.26
C TYR A 15 1.40 6.11 -14.64
N ALA A 16 0.35 5.89 -15.43
CA ALA A 16 -0.94 5.42 -14.91
C ALA A 16 -0.84 4.03 -14.26
N ALA A 17 0.11 3.20 -14.69
CA ALA A 17 0.36 1.89 -14.08
C ALA A 17 1.08 1.99 -12.71
N GLN A 18 1.73 3.12 -12.43
CA GLN A 18 2.45 3.38 -11.18
C GLN A 18 1.55 4.01 -10.12
N LEU A 19 0.27 4.30 -10.45
CA LEU A 19 -0.67 4.77 -9.45
C LEU A 19 -0.86 3.71 -8.38
N LYS A 20 -0.84 4.16 -7.11
CA LYS A 20 -1.19 3.30 -5.98
C LYS A 20 -2.60 2.74 -6.19
N LYS A 21 -2.73 1.43 -6.21
CA LYS A 21 -4.04 0.77 -6.18
C LYS A 21 -4.55 0.83 -4.75
N GLN A 22 -5.69 1.49 -4.55
CA GLN A 22 -6.40 1.44 -3.28
C GLN A 22 -6.99 0.04 -3.11
N ILE A 23 -6.65 -0.62 -2.01
CA ILE A 23 -7.17 -1.93 -1.65
C ILE A 23 -7.72 -1.89 -0.23
N THR A 24 -8.77 -2.67 0.02
CA THR A 24 -9.29 -2.88 1.38
C THR A 24 -8.75 -4.21 1.90
N ILE A 25 -7.98 -4.19 2.97
CA ILE A 25 -7.45 -5.37 3.65
C ILE A 25 -8.09 -5.46 5.02
N ARG A 26 -8.52 -6.66 5.43
CA ARG A 26 -8.96 -6.93 6.80
C ARG A 26 -7.73 -7.17 7.66
N LEU A 27 -7.59 -6.39 8.72
CA LEU A 27 -6.53 -6.52 9.72
C LEU A 27 -7.22 -6.58 11.09
N ASP A 28 -6.66 -7.35 12.00
CA ASP A 28 -7.04 -7.37 13.41
C ASP A 28 -6.69 -6.05 14.11
N GLU A 29 -7.41 -5.76 15.19
CA GLU A 29 -7.24 -4.52 15.95
C GLU A 29 -5.85 -4.41 16.58
N ASP A 30 -5.30 -5.53 17.05
CA ASP A 30 -3.98 -5.60 17.68
C ASP A 30 -2.86 -5.21 16.69
N SER A 31 -2.91 -5.74 15.47
CA SER A 31 -1.98 -5.36 14.39
C SER A 31 -2.09 -3.88 14.05
N ILE A 32 -3.30 -3.33 13.96
CA ILE A 32 -3.51 -1.89 13.71
C ILE A 32 -2.92 -1.07 14.87
N GLY A 33 -3.15 -1.49 16.12
CA GLY A 33 -2.60 -0.84 17.32
C GLY A 33 -1.07 -0.81 17.31
N TYR A 34 -0.44 -1.94 17.00
CA TYR A 34 1.02 -2.06 16.88
C TYR A 34 1.59 -1.06 15.88
N PHE A 35 1.06 -1.02 14.66
CA PHE A 35 1.57 -0.10 13.62
C PHE A 35 1.26 1.37 13.91
N LYS A 36 0.18 1.68 14.64
CA LYS A 36 -0.10 3.04 15.11
C LYS A 36 0.95 3.51 16.11
N GLY A 37 1.32 2.68 17.09
CA GLY A 37 2.38 3.02 18.05
C GLY A 37 3.73 3.28 17.38
N ILE A 38 4.10 2.48 16.38
CA ILE A 38 5.34 2.70 15.60
C ILE A 38 5.22 3.98 14.76
N SER A 39 4.04 4.23 14.18
CA SER A 39 3.77 5.44 13.38
C SER A 39 4.03 6.72 14.17
N GLU A 40 3.65 6.75 15.45
CA GLU A 40 3.89 7.89 16.34
C GLU A 40 5.38 8.13 16.62
N GLN A 41 6.17 7.06 16.72
CA GLN A 41 7.61 7.16 16.98
C GLN A 41 8.41 7.58 15.73
N VAL A 42 8.04 7.06 14.57
CA VAL A 42 8.81 7.23 13.32
C VAL A 42 8.30 8.43 12.51
N GLY A 43 7.10 8.94 12.81
CA GLY A 43 6.47 10.05 12.09
C GLY A 43 5.95 9.69 10.69
N ILE A 44 5.90 8.39 10.35
CA ILE A 44 5.37 7.89 9.09
C ILE A 44 3.97 7.31 9.33
N PRO A 45 2.96 7.60 8.49
CA PRO A 45 1.63 7.03 8.66
C PRO A 45 1.62 5.49 8.73
N TYR A 46 0.87 4.91 9.67
CA TYR A 46 0.80 3.46 9.89
C TYR A 46 0.47 2.67 8.60
N GLN A 47 -0.38 3.20 7.72
CA GLN A 47 -0.70 2.58 6.42
C GLN A 47 0.53 2.43 5.52
N SER A 48 1.41 3.44 5.52
CA SER A 48 2.66 3.40 4.75
C SER A 48 3.66 2.43 5.37
N LEU A 49 3.70 2.36 6.71
CA LEU A 49 4.53 1.39 7.43
C LEU A 49 4.12 -0.04 7.13
N ILE A 50 2.82 -0.37 7.19
CA ILE A 50 2.30 -1.69 6.84
C ILE A 50 2.77 -2.08 5.43
N ASN A 51 2.58 -1.19 4.46
CA ASN A 51 3.00 -1.46 3.08
C ASN A 51 4.52 -1.65 2.95
N LEU A 52 5.32 -0.89 3.69
CA LEU A 52 6.79 -1.02 3.70
C LEU A 52 7.21 -2.39 4.26
N TYR A 53 6.61 -2.81 5.37
CA TYR A 53 6.86 -4.13 5.98
C TYR A 53 6.44 -5.28 5.08
N LEU A 54 5.29 -5.17 4.39
CA LEU A 54 4.87 -6.18 3.42
C LEU A 54 5.84 -6.26 2.24
N ARG A 55 6.35 -5.11 1.77
CA ARG A 55 7.37 -5.08 0.71
C ARG A 55 8.69 -5.69 1.17
N ASP A 56 9.11 -5.42 2.39
CA ASP A 56 10.30 -6.03 2.99
C ASP A 56 10.15 -7.56 3.12
N CYS A 57 8.99 -8.01 3.58
CA CYS A 57 8.64 -9.43 3.68
C CYS A 57 8.75 -10.14 2.32
N ALA A 58 8.20 -9.53 1.27
CA ALA A 58 8.29 -10.04 -0.10
C ALA A 58 9.73 -10.03 -0.64
N ALA A 59 10.50 -8.95 -0.39
CA ALA A 59 11.89 -8.84 -0.83
C ALA A 59 12.79 -9.90 -0.19
N HIS A 60 12.55 -10.22 1.10
CA HIS A 60 13.29 -11.22 1.84
C HIS A 60 12.70 -12.64 1.74
N ASN A 61 11.64 -12.84 0.95
CA ASN A 61 10.91 -14.11 0.83
C ASN A 61 10.59 -14.75 2.20
N ARG A 62 10.22 -13.93 3.19
CA ARG A 62 9.87 -14.46 4.51
C ARG A 62 8.62 -15.32 4.37
N LYS A 63 8.73 -16.59 4.73
CA LYS A 63 7.59 -17.50 4.77
C LYS A 63 7.03 -17.49 6.17
N LEU A 64 5.71 -17.39 6.27
CA LEU A 64 5.05 -17.55 7.55
C LEU A 64 5.28 -18.99 8.00
N ASP A 65 5.84 -19.15 9.19
CA ASP A 65 5.92 -20.46 9.79
C ASP A 65 4.52 -20.85 10.25
N LEU A 66 3.95 -21.86 9.59
CA LEU A 66 2.61 -22.37 9.87
C LEU A 66 2.65 -23.52 10.88
N SER A 67 3.78 -23.77 11.54
CA SER A 67 3.84 -24.73 12.64
C SER A 67 3.24 -24.09 13.90
N TRP A 68 1.92 -23.93 13.88
CA TRP A 68 1.15 -23.69 15.08
C TRP A 68 1.27 -24.96 15.94
N LYS A 69 2.03 -24.87 17.03
CA LYS A 69 2.16 -25.91 18.04
C LYS A 69 1.37 -25.54 19.28
#